data_AF-A0A3R6VA23-F1
#
_entry.id   AF-A0A3R6VA23-F1
#
_cell.length_a   1.000
_cell.length_b   1.000
_cell.length_c   1.000
_cell.angle_alpha   90.00
_cell.angle_beta   90.00
_cell.angle_gamma   90.00
#
_symmetry.space_group_name_H-M   'P 1'
#
loop_
_entity.id
_entity.type
_entity.pdbx_description
1 polymer ?
#
loop_
_entity_poly.entity_id
_entity_poly.type
_entity_poly.pdbx_seq_one_letter_code
_entity_poly.pdbx_strand_id
1 'polypeptide(L)'
;MGVTNNVSIYFPVYKKIEKEIQELASAIYFCDEQKNVFSLDIADLIVRCLVEIESIAKDIYRIENEVEPDNPGECFKWMEQNWNISKKKVVVISPFFHFDEMKSFFPFDYKNKSEEDYYSTYNAIKHDRVKNISKATLYTLVRALGALYILNIYFKNDRIQLKDDNYAAHVDRTFGSEIFSVDIAPCKDIVVLSSEKNIIPEQCIYKIIRKESDYAFSLSYKNQFGEVCSSSLVMTNKEFQDYAASCVGKGICTEEFWDFVAKFSGMTAENFKVGFLKNNKVSEFISVRAYKMKATFWAELNK
;
A
#
# COMPACT_ATOMS: atom_id res chain seq x y z
N MET A 1 -9.60 15.19 -15.45
CA MET A 1 -8.51 15.01 -16.44
C MET A 1 -7.70 13.80 -16.02
N GLY A 2 -7.45 12.88 -16.97
CA GLY A 2 -6.55 11.72 -16.94
C GLY A 2 -6.26 11.01 -15.62
N VAL A 3 -6.97 9.92 -15.32
CA VAL A 3 -6.38 8.81 -14.55
C VAL A 3 -5.35 8.16 -15.47
N THR A 4 -4.10 8.61 -15.40
CA THR A 4 -3.01 7.89 -16.06
C THR A 4 -2.83 6.57 -15.33
N ASN A 5 -3.02 5.47 -16.07
CA ASN A 5 -2.44 4.17 -15.74
C ASN A 5 -0.91 4.37 -15.75
N ASN A 6 -0.36 4.95 -14.68
CA ASN A 6 1.08 5.08 -14.50
C ASN A 6 1.61 3.68 -14.23
N VAL A 7 2.05 3.00 -15.28
CA VAL A 7 2.95 1.86 -15.13
C VAL A 7 4.19 2.41 -14.46
N SER A 8 4.23 2.27 -13.13
CA SER A 8 5.33 2.75 -12.30
C SER A 8 6.60 1.99 -12.68
N ILE A 9 7.59 2.69 -13.20
CA ILE A 9 8.91 2.13 -13.51
C ILE A 9 9.72 1.82 -12.25
N TYR A 10 9.30 2.36 -11.10
CA TYR A 10 10.04 2.26 -9.84
C TYR A 10 10.16 0.84 -9.32
N PHE A 11 9.06 0.06 -9.34
CA PHE A 11 9.12 -1.31 -8.81
C PHE A 11 9.95 -2.26 -9.70
N PRO A 12 9.85 -2.20 -11.05
CA PRO A 12 10.80 -2.88 -11.93
C PRO A 12 12.27 -2.50 -11.68
N VAL A 13 12.56 -1.22 -11.45
CA VAL A 13 13.92 -0.76 -11.12
C VAL A 13 14.37 -1.31 -9.77
N TYR A 14 13.49 -1.28 -8.76
CA TYR A 14 13.74 -1.89 -7.46
C TYR A 14 14.07 -3.38 -7.61
N LYS A 15 13.28 -4.17 -8.36
CA LYS A 15 13.53 -5.60 -8.59
C LYS A 15 14.88 -5.84 -9.28
N LYS A 16 15.30 -4.96 -10.18
CA LYS A 16 16.63 -5.06 -10.80
C LYS A 16 17.74 -4.85 -9.77
N ILE A 17 17.65 -3.81 -8.95
CA ILE A 17 18.63 -3.54 -7.88
C ILE A 17 18.63 -4.67 -6.85
N GLU A 18 17.45 -5.15 -6.45
CA GLU A 18 17.27 -6.26 -5.52
C GLU A 18 18.01 -7.52 -6.01
N LYS A 19 17.84 -7.87 -7.29
CA LYS A 19 18.53 -9.01 -7.90
C LYS A 19 20.05 -8.88 -7.85
N GLU A 20 20.59 -7.72 -8.20
CA GLU A 20 22.04 -7.47 -8.16
C GLU A 20 22.60 -7.56 -6.72
N ILE A 21 21.82 -7.15 -5.72
CA ILE A 21 22.19 -7.29 -4.31
C ILE A 21 22.16 -8.76 -3.86
N GLN A 22 21.21 -9.57 -4.35
CA GLN A 22 21.23 -11.01 -4.09
C GLN A 22 22.44 -11.69 -4.73
N GLU A 23 22.81 -11.30 -5.96
CA GLU A 23 24.03 -11.77 -6.62
C GLU A 23 25.27 -11.40 -5.77
N LEU A 24 25.31 -10.18 -5.22
CA LEU A 24 26.36 -9.77 -4.30
C LEU A 24 26.37 -10.60 -3.00
N ALA A 25 25.21 -10.91 -2.43
CA ALA A 25 25.07 -11.76 -1.24
C ALA A 25 25.47 -13.22 -1.49
N SER A 26 25.54 -13.65 -2.76
CA SER A 26 26.12 -14.94 -3.12
C SER A 26 27.66 -14.92 -3.16
N ALA A 27 28.26 -13.74 -3.37
CA ALA A 27 29.71 -13.54 -3.44
C ALA A 27 30.32 -13.14 -2.09
N ILE A 28 29.58 -12.40 -1.27
CA ILE A 28 29.96 -11.95 0.07
C ILE A 28 28.93 -12.49 1.06
N TYR A 29 29.37 -13.07 2.17
CA TYR A 29 28.47 -13.65 3.16
C TYR A 29 27.83 -12.54 4.01
N PHE A 30 26.56 -12.22 3.76
CA PHE A 30 25.86 -11.15 4.46
C PHE A 30 25.56 -11.56 5.91
N CYS A 31 26.47 -11.24 6.83
CA CYS A 31 26.34 -11.48 8.27
C CYS A 31 26.84 -10.30 9.09
N ASP A 32 26.58 -10.30 10.40
CA ASP A 32 26.91 -9.17 11.28
C ASP A 32 28.41 -8.87 11.33
N GLU A 33 29.28 -9.87 11.19
CA GLU A 33 30.74 -9.69 11.11
C GLU A 33 31.17 -8.96 9.82
N GLN A 34 30.42 -9.13 8.73
CA GLN A 34 30.72 -8.52 7.43
C GLN A 34 29.94 -7.23 7.18
N LYS A 35 29.10 -6.76 8.11
CA LYS A 35 28.23 -5.58 7.92
C LYS A 35 28.99 -4.30 7.51
N ASN A 36 30.25 -4.18 7.90
CA ASN A 36 31.12 -3.03 7.60
C ASN A 36 32.01 -3.22 6.35
N VAL A 37 31.88 -4.35 5.64
CA VAL A 37 32.55 -4.55 4.35
C VAL A 37 32.04 -3.51 3.35
N PHE A 38 32.96 -2.88 2.64
CA PHE A 38 32.67 -1.88 1.60
C PHE A 38 33.41 -2.22 0.31
N SER A 39 32.86 -1.81 -0.81
CA SER A 39 33.45 -1.99 -2.14
C SER A 39 32.92 -0.95 -3.10
N LEU A 40 33.54 -0.85 -4.28
CA LEU A 40 33.02 0.00 -5.35
C LEU A 40 31.63 -0.45 -5.80
N ASP A 41 31.38 -1.76 -5.87
CA ASP A 41 30.08 -2.32 -6.25
C ASP A 41 29.00 -1.98 -5.22
N ILE A 42 29.32 -2.08 -3.93
CA ILE A 42 28.41 -1.67 -2.84
C ILE A 42 28.09 -0.17 -2.95
N ALA A 43 29.10 0.66 -3.21
CA ALA A 43 28.90 2.10 -3.39
C ALA A 43 28.01 2.43 -4.60
N ASP A 44 28.15 1.71 -5.71
CA ASP A 44 27.32 1.90 -6.90
C ASP A 44 25.86 1.56 -6.63
N LEU A 45 25.60 0.40 -6.00
CA LEU A 45 24.27 -0.04 -5.61
C LEU A 45 23.61 0.94 -4.63
N ILE A 46 24.36 1.44 -3.64
CA ILE A 46 23.88 2.47 -2.70
C ILE A 46 23.45 3.73 -3.45
N VAL A 47 24.30 4.27 -4.34
CA VAL A 47 23.99 5.48 -5.11
C VAL A 47 22.73 5.29 -5.96
N ARG A 48 22.57 4.12 -6.59
CA ARG A 48 21.37 3.80 -7.38
C ARG A 48 20.12 3.74 -6.51
N CYS A 49 20.16 3.09 -5.34
CA CYS A 49 19.05 3.12 -4.40
C CYS A 49 18.66 4.55 -4.02
N LEU A 50 19.64 5.39 -3.74
CA LEU A 50 19.46 6.77 -3.28
C LEU A 50 18.83 7.68 -4.33
N VAL A 51 19.25 7.57 -5.58
CA VAL A 51 18.66 8.32 -6.69
C VAL A 51 17.18 7.96 -6.88
N GLU A 52 16.84 6.68 -6.77
CA GLU A 52 15.46 6.21 -6.86
C GLU A 52 14.63 6.65 -5.65
N ILE A 53 15.20 6.61 -4.43
CA ILE A 53 14.55 7.11 -3.21
C ILE A 53 14.17 8.59 -3.34
N GLU A 54 15.09 9.45 -3.81
CA GLU A 54 14.79 10.86 -4.03
C GLU A 54 13.71 11.07 -5.11
N SER A 55 13.78 10.30 -6.19
CA SER A 55 12.85 10.39 -7.32
C SER A 55 11.43 10.00 -6.89
N ILE A 56 11.28 8.84 -6.24
CA ILE A 56 9.99 8.36 -5.72
C ILE A 56 9.45 9.32 -4.67
N ALA A 57 10.30 9.82 -3.76
CA ALA A 57 9.84 10.72 -2.71
C ALA A 57 9.24 12.01 -3.27
N LYS A 58 9.84 12.57 -4.33
CA LYS A 58 9.31 13.75 -5.03
C LYS A 58 7.99 13.44 -5.73
N ASP A 59 7.89 12.30 -6.41
CA ASP A 59 6.64 11.93 -7.09
C ASP A 59 5.50 11.67 -6.10
N ILE A 60 5.79 11.00 -4.98
CA ILE A 60 4.83 10.86 -3.87
C ILE A 60 4.37 12.25 -3.41
N TYR A 61 5.31 13.17 -3.15
CA TYR A 61 4.98 14.51 -2.67
C TYR A 61 4.09 15.28 -3.66
N ARG A 62 4.39 15.20 -4.96
CA ARG A 62 3.58 15.81 -6.03
C ARG A 62 2.17 15.22 -6.09
N ILE A 63 2.04 13.89 -5.94
CA ILE A 63 0.74 13.21 -5.95
C ILE A 63 -0.11 13.62 -4.74
N GLU A 64 0.51 13.77 -3.57
CA GLU A 64 -0.22 14.01 -2.32
C GLU A 64 -0.50 15.50 -2.05
N ASN A 65 0.34 16.41 -2.56
CA ASN A 65 0.21 17.85 -2.31
C ASN A 65 -0.09 18.69 -3.56
N GLU A 66 -0.06 18.09 -4.76
CA GLU A 66 -0.28 18.78 -6.04
C GLU A 66 0.69 19.96 -6.30
N VAL A 67 1.86 19.95 -5.65
CA VAL A 67 2.90 20.98 -5.77
C VAL A 67 4.29 20.37 -5.95
N GLU A 68 5.19 21.14 -6.54
CA GLU A 68 6.59 20.75 -6.72
C GLU A 68 7.36 20.96 -5.41
N PRO A 69 8.10 19.95 -4.91
CA PRO A 69 8.94 20.12 -3.72
C PRO A 69 10.19 20.94 -4.04
N ASP A 70 10.61 21.82 -3.12
CA ASP A 70 11.83 22.61 -3.29
C ASP A 70 13.09 21.73 -3.27
N ASN A 71 13.07 20.69 -2.43
CA ASN A 71 14.19 19.77 -2.26
C ASN A 71 13.71 18.41 -1.68
N PRO A 72 14.50 17.32 -1.83
CA PRO A 72 14.15 16.02 -1.27
C PRO A 72 13.90 16.05 0.26
N GLY A 73 14.60 16.92 0.99
CA GLY A 73 14.47 17.03 2.45
C GLY A 73 13.08 17.48 2.90
N GLU A 74 12.40 18.30 2.10
CA GLU A 74 10.99 18.68 2.33
C GLU A 74 10.06 17.47 2.20
N CYS A 75 10.27 16.63 1.19
CA CYS A 75 9.48 15.42 0.96
C CYS A 75 9.54 14.49 2.18
N PHE A 76 10.75 14.24 2.72
CA PHE A 76 10.91 13.36 3.89
C PHE A 76 10.34 13.98 5.17
N LYS A 77 10.44 15.31 5.36
CA LYS A 77 9.78 15.98 6.49
C LYS A 77 8.27 15.81 6.43
N TRP A 78 7.68 15.96 5.24
CA TRP A 78 6.26 15.77 5.03
C TRP A 78 5.84 14.31 5.29
N MET A 79 6.61 13.33 4.79
CA MET A 79 6.33 11.91 5.05
C MET A 79 6.43 11.56 6.54
N GLU A 80 7.38 12.17 7.26
CA GLU A 80 7.50 11.97 8.70
C GLU A 80 6.28 12.54 9.44
N GLN A 81 5.87 13.76 9.12
CA GLN A 81 4.73 14.42 9.76
C GLN A 81 3.40 13.71 9.48
N ASN A 82 3.21 13.20 8.26
CA ASN A 82 1.94 12.61 7.85
C ASN A 82 1.89 11.11 8.12
N TRP A 83 2.99 10.38 7.96
CA TRP A 83 2.98 8.90 7.96
C TRP A 83 3.87 8.29 9.05
N ASN A 84 4.62 9.09 9.80
CA ASN A 84 5.64 8.62 10.75
C ASN A 84 6.58 7.59 10.11
N ILE A 85 7.14 7.93 8.94
CA ILE A 85 7.93 7.02 8.12
C ILE A 85 9.14 6.44 8.87
N SER A 86 9.72 7.19 9.81
CA SER A 86 10.81 6.75 10.70
C SER A 86 10.45 5.56 11.58
N LYS A 87 9.16 5.37 11.90
CA LYS A 87 8.68 4.26 12.74
C LYS A 87 8.41 2.99 11.94
N LYS A 88 8.49 3.04 10.61
CA LYS A 88 8.08 1.94 9.73
C LYS A 88 9.16 0.88 9.66
N LYS A 89 8.79 -0.35 10.01
CA LYS A 89 9.71 -1.48 10.17
C LYS A 89 9.65 -2.39 8.95
N VAL A 90 10.82 -2.87 8.51
CA VAL A 90 10.95 -3.98 7.56
C VAL A 90 11.54 -5.20 8.26
N VAL A 91 11.20 -6.38 7.74
CA VAL A 91 11.74 -7.66 8.19
C VAL A 91 12.50 -8.29 7.05
N VAL A 92 13.75 -8.71 7.31
CA VAL A 92 14.57 -9.44 6.36
C VAL A 92 14.11 -10.90 6.33
N ILE A 93 13.78 -11.39 5.14
CA ILE A 93 13.32 -12.77 4.92
C ILE A 93 14.21 -13.57 3.96
N SER A 94 15.16 -12.90 3.28
CA SER A 94 16.05 -13.57 2.33
C SER A 94 16.88 -14.66 3.02
N PRO A 95 16.97 -15.87 2.44
CA PRO A 95 17.86 -16.90 2.97
C PRO A 95 19.35 -16.57 2.79
N PHE A 96 19.68 -15.58 1.94
CA PHE A 96 21.07 -15.13 1.72
C PHE A 96 21.52 -14.08 2.74
N PHE A 97 20.62 -13.59 3.60
CA PHE A 97 20.90 -12.53 4.56
C PHE A 97 20.90 -13.13 5.96
N HIS A 98 22.10 -13.38 6.49
CA HIS A 98 22.37 -14.03 7.77
C HIS A 98 22.74 -13.03 8.87
N PHE A 99 22.09 -11.87 8.89
CA PHE A 99 22.23 -10.91 9.97
C PHE A 99 21.36 -11.34 11.17
N ASP A 100 21.90 -11.32 12.39
CA ASP A 100 21.13 -11.46 13.61
C ASP A 100 20.63 -10.09 14.09
N GLU A 101 21.48 -9.06 14.02
CA GLU A 101 21.14 -7.70 14.45
C GLU A 101 20.15 -7.01 13.49
N MET A 102 20.22 -7.32 12.18
CA MET A 102 19.38 -6.69 11.15
C MET A 102 18.21 -7.55 10.67
N LYS A 103 17.77 -8.55 11.44
CA LYS A 103 16.56 -9.34 11.10
C LYS A 103 15.31 -8.47 10.88
N SER A 104 15.23 -7.36 11.61
CA SER A 104 14.24 -6.31 11.36
C SER A 104 14.81 -4.96 11.76
N PHE A 105 14.54 -3.93 10.99
CA PHE A 105 15.04 -2.57 11.24
C PHE A 105 14.08 -1.53 10.68
N PHE A 106 14.33 -0.26 10.99
CA PHE A 106 13.54 0.87 10.52
C PHE A 106 14.36 1.64 9.47
N PRO A 107 14.05 1.55 8.17
CA PRO A 107 14.92 2.14 7.15
C PRO A 107 15.09 3.66 7.24
N PHE A 108 14.13 4.35 7.87
CA PHE A 108 14.10 5.80 8.02
C PHE A 108 14.40 6.30 9.45
N ASP A 109 14.85 5.44 10.37
CA ASP A 109 15.19 5.82 11.76
C ASP A 109 16.54 6.54 11.95
N TYR A 110 17.02 7.21 10.90
CA TYR A 110 18.32 7.86 10.96
C TYR A 110 18.31 9.08 11.88
N LYS A 111 19.43 9.26 12.59
CA LYS A 111 19.65 10.44 13.43
C LYS A 111 20.59 11.40 12.71
N ASN A 112 20.14 12.63 12.47
CA ASN A 112 20.98 13.67 11.88
C ASN A 112 22.31 13.81 12.63
N LYS A 113 23.43 13.84 11.90
CA LYS A 113 24.81 13.94 12.41
C LYS A 113 25.28 12.75 13.27
N SER A 114 24.66 11.59 13.11
CA SER A 114 25.17 10.33 13.65
C SER A 114 25.92 9.51 12.59
N GLU A 115 26.64 8.47 13.00
CA GLU A 115 27.23 7.50 12.07
C GLU A 115 26.18 6.77 11.21
N GLU A 116 24.91 6.79 11.64
CA GLU A 116 23.76 6.18 10.98
C GLU A 116 22.98 7.18 10.11
N ASP A 117 23.52 8.39 9.91
CA ASP A 117 22.90 9.42 9.07
C ASP A 117 23.03 9.04 7.58
N TYR A 118 21.98 8.36 7.10
CA TYR A 118 21.84 7.88 5.73
C TYR A 118 21.93 9.01 4.70
N TYR A 119 21.31 10.16 4.98
CA TYR A 119 21.31 11.32 4.08
C TYR A 119 22.69 11.98 3.99
N SER A 120 23.42 12.05 5.11
CA SER A 120 24.80 12.53 5.11
C SER A 120 25.75 11.57 4.38
N THR A 121 25.52 10.26 4.52
CA THR A 121 26.33 9.20 3.90
C THR A 121 26.16 9.23 2.38
N TYR A 122 24.93 9.37 1.90
CA TYR A 122 24.61 9.64 0.50
C TYR A 122 25.36 10.85 -0.05
N ASN A 123 25.20 12.02 0.57
CA ASN A 123 25.82 13.25 0.08
C ASN A 123 27.34 13.13 0.06
N ALA A 124 27.91 12.46 1.07
CA ALA A 124 29.34 12.21 1.15
C ALA A 124 29.83 11.30 0.00
N ILE A 125 29.13 10.20 -0.29
CA ILE A 125 29.48 9.27 -1.38
C ILE A 125 29.27 9.94 -2.75
N LYS A 126 28.19 10.71 -2.93
CA LYS A 126 27.87 11.40 -4.19
C LYS A 126 28.88 12.50 -4.54
N HIS A 127 29.28 13.30 -3.55
CA HIS A 127 30.18 14.43 -3.79
C HIS A 127 31.67 14.03 -3.79
N ASP A 128 32.05 13.00 -3.02
CA ASP A 128 33.45 12.55 -2.93
C ASP A 128 33.53 11.05 -2.61
N ARG A 129 33.25 10.23 -3.64
CA ARG A 129 33.21 8.76 -3.55
C ARG A 129 34.53 8.15 -3.07
N VAL A 130 35.66 8.66 -3.54
CA VAL A 130 36.99 8.10 -3.22
C VAL A 130 37.28 8.27 -1.73
N LYS A 131 36.99 9.45 -1.18
CA LYS A 131 37.23 9.75 0.23
C LYS A 131 36.22 9.06 1.16
N ASN A 132 35.01 8.80 0.69
CA ASN A 132 33.91 8.27 1.50
C ASN A 132 33.57 6.80 1.23
N ILE A 133 34.40 6.08 0.48
CA ILE A 133 34.15 4.68 0.11
C ILE A 133 33.97 3.77 1.33
N SER A 134 34.66 4.06 2.44
CA SER A 134 34.53 3.31 3.69
C SER A 134 33.15 3.39 4.34
N LYS A 135 32.32 4.37 3.95
CA LYS A 135 30.93 4.51 4.41
C LYS A 135 29.93 3.71 3.56
N ALA A 136 30.36 3.26 2.39
CA ALA A 136 29.55 2.44 1.48
C ALA A 136 29.60 0.98 1.91
N THR A 137 29.04 0.68 3.09
CA THR A 137 29.08 -0.65 3.70
C THR A 137 27.84 -1.48 3.36
N LEU A 138 27.89 -2.79 3.61
CA LEU A 138 26.71 -3.67 3.52
C LEU A 138 25.56 -3.17 4.40
N TYR A 139 25.86 -2.68 5.61
CA TYR A 139 24.87 -2.07 6.50
C TYR A 139 24.11 -0.92 5.80
N THR A 140 24.85 0.01 5.19
CA THR A 140 24.27 1.15 4.46
C THR A 140 23.45 0.68 3.26
N LEU A 141 23.93 -0.33 2.53
CA LEU A 141 23.24 -0.90 1.37
C LEU A 141 21.91 -1.57 1.71
N VAL A 142 21.88 -2.40 2.76
CA VAL A 142 20.66 -3.09 3.19
C VAL A 142 19.62 -2.09 3.69
N ARG A 143 20.05 -1.05 4.44
CA ARG A 143 19.17 0.06 4.84
C ARG A 143 18.65 0.85 3.65
N ALA A 144 19.52 1.15 2.69
CA ALA A 144 19.14 1.83 1.44
C ALA A 144 18.04 1.08 0.69
N LEU A 145 18.24 -0.22 0.50
CA LEU A 145 17.29 -1.05 -0.21
C LEU A 145 15.96 -1.16 0.55
N GLY A 146 16.00 -1.25 1.88
CA GLY A 146 14.80 -1.26 2.72
C GLY A 146 13.99 0.04 2.61
N ALA A 147 14.66 1.19 2.54
CA ALA A 147 14.01 2.48 2.35
C ALA A 147 13.36 2.58 0.97
N LEU A 148 14.07 2.17 -0.09
CA LEU A 148 13.54 2.11 -1.44
C LEU A 148 12.33 1.18 -1.55
N TYR A 149 12.38 0.03 -0.88
CA TYR A 149 11.27 -0.93 -0.80
C TYR A 149 10.01 -0.31 -0.17
N ILE A 150 10.15 0.33 1.00
CA ILE A 150 9.01 1.01 1.66
C ILE A 150 8.41 2.07 0.71
N LEU A 151 9.24 2.92 0.09
CA LEU A 151 8.72 3.98 -0.78
C LEU A 151 8.01 3.42 -2.01
N ASN A 152 8.45 2.29 -2.56
CA ASN A 152 7.73 1.62 -3.64
C ASN A 152 6.33 1.17 -3.19
N ILE A 153 6.20 0.63 -1.99
CA ILE A 153 4.88 0.25 -1.43
C ILE A 153 3.99 1.49 -1.26
N TYR A 154 4.54 2.56 -0.67
CA TYR A 154 3.79 3.81 -0.46
C TYR A 154 3.37 4.47 -1.77
N PHE A 155 4.25 4.47 -2.78
CA PHE A 155 3.95 4.99 -4.11
C PHE A 155 2.85 4.19 -4.81
N LYS A 156 2.88 2.86 -4.68
CA LYS A 156 1.85 1.98 -5.26
C LYS A 156 0.48 2.26 -4.65
N ASN A 157 0.43 2.54 -3.34
CA ASN A 157 -0.79 2.92 -2.60
C ASN A 157 -1.98 1.97 -2.84
N ASP A 158 -1.69 0.67 -2.97
CA ASP A 158 -2.70 -0.34 -3.21
C ASP A 158 -3.62 -0.49 -2.00
N ARG A 159 -4.89 -0.78 -2.28
CA ARG A 159 -5.85 -1.23 -1.28
C ARG A 159 -6.22 -2.68 -1.56
N ILE A 160 -6.03 -3.54 -0.56
CA ILE A 160 -6.28 -4.98 -0.69
C ILE A 160 -7.61 -5.31 -0.03
N GLN A 161 -8.55 -5.87 -0.79
CA GLN A 161 -9.81 -6.37 -0.24
C GLN A 161 -9.57 -7.74 0.42
N LEU A 162 -9.77 -7.82 1.74
CA LEU A 162 -9.57 -9.04 2.51
C LEU A 162 -10.85 -9.88 2.64
N LYS A 163 -12.02 -9.27 2.39
CA LYS A 163 -13.33 -9.91 2.56
C LYS A 163 -13.49 -10.43 4.00
N ASP A 164 -13.48 -11.76 4.19
CA ASP A 164 -13.60 -12.42 5.49
C ASP A 164 -12.22 -12.73 6.13
N ASP A 165 -11.10 -12.53 5.43
CA ASP A 165 -9.73 -12.69 5.95
C ASP A 165 -9.34 -11.51 6.86
N ASN A 166 -9.97 -11.48 8.02
CA ASN A 166 -9.87 -10.41 8.99
C ASN A 166 -8.50 -10.33 9.70
N TYR A 167 -7.61 -11.30 9.46
CA TYR A 167 -6.22 -11.33 9.93
C TYR A 167 -5.18 -11.08 8.81
N ALA A 168 -5.63 -10.88 7.57
CA ALA A 168 -4.76 -10.77 6.39
C ALA A 168 -3.77 -11.96 6.29
N ALA A 169 -4.22 -13.17 6.60
CA ALA A 169 -3.40 -14.38 6.59
C ALA A 169 -2.92 -14.76 5.18
N HIS A 170 -3.70 -14.42 4.14
CA HIS A 170 -3.40 -14.73 2.75
C HIS A 170 -2.79 -13.55 1.97
N VAL A 171 -2.54 -12.42 2.64
CA VAL A 171 -1.88 -11.29 2.01
C VAL A 171 -0.39 -11.59 1.87
N ASP A 172 0.14 -11.44 0.66
CA ASP A 172 1.57 -11.44 0.44
C ASP A 172 2.23 -10.26 1.17
N ARG A 173 2.86 -10.55 2.31
CA ARG A 173 3.56 -9.57 3.14
C ARG A 173 4.89 -9.12 2.54
N THR A 174 5.36 -9.77 1.49
CA THR A 174 6.58 -9.36 0.77
C THR A 174 6.30 -8.27 -0.25
N PHE A 175 5.04 -8.13 -0.69
CA PHE A 175 4.65 -7.23 -1.77
C PHE A 175 5.55 -7.39 -3.02
N GLY A 176 5.97 -8.63 -3.31
CA GLY A 176 6.83 -8.99 -4.44
C GLY A 176 8.34 -8.85 -4.24
N SER A 177 8.80 -8.43 -3.04
CA SER A 177 10.23 -8.49 -2.68
C SER A 177 10.64 -9.92 -2.33
N GLU A 178 11.88 -10.26 -2.63
CA GLU A 178 12.49 -11.54 -2.21
C GLU A 178 13.42 -11.35 -1.00
N ILE A 179 13.68 -10.10 -0.61
CA ILE A 179 14.56 -9.75 0.51
C ILE A 179 13.77 -9.32 1.74
N PHE A 180 12.69 -8.57 1.56
CA PHE A 180 11.96 -7.93 2.65
C PHE A 180 10.51 -8.34 2.72
N SER A 181 9.96 -8.22 3.93
CA SER A 181 8.53 -8.27 4.19
C SER A 181 8.14 -7.21 5.23
N VAL A 182 6.84 -6.98 5.38
CA VAL A 182 6.30 -5.99 6.31
C VAL A 182 5.18 -6.58 7.17
N ASP A 183 5.01 -6.00 8.35
CA ASP A 183 3.88 -6.34 9.22
C ASP A 183 2.63 -5.54 8.83
N ILE A 184 1.46 -6.16 9.05
CA ILE A 184 0.14 -5.55 8.88
C ILE A 184 -0.47 -5.38 10.27
N ALA A 185 -0.86 -4.15 10.61
CA ALA A 185 -1.49 -3.85 11.88
C ALA A 185 -2.88 -4.49 11.93
N PRO A 186 -3.21 -5.25 12.99
CA PRO A 186 -4.52 -5.86 13.15
C PRO A 186 -5.60 -4.79 13.28
N CYS A 187 -6.84 -5.16 12.96
CA CYS A 187 -7.98 -4.29 13.16
C CYS A 187 -8.27 -4.17 14.67
N LYS A 188 -8.42 -2.95 15.19
CA LYS A 188 -8.72 -2.70 16.61
C LYS A 188 -10.01 -3.37 17.08
N ASP A 189 -10.95 -3.59 16.16
CA ASP A 189 -12.27 -4.17 16.43
C ASP A 189 -12.25 -5.71 16.48
N ILE A 190 -11.12 -6.34 16.14
CA ILE A 190 -10.97 -7.80 16.19
C ILE A 190 -10.25 -8.18 17.48
N VAL A 191 -10.94 -8.94 18.32
CA VAL A 191 -10.32 -9.56 19.50
C VAL A 191 -9.43 -10.71 19.03
N VAL A 192 -8.11 -10.49 19.05
CA VAL A 192 -7.12 -11.54 18.78
C VAL A 192 -7.04 -12.44 20.01
N LEU A 193 -7.47 -13.70 19.87
CA LEU A 193 -7.50 -14.68 20.98
C LEU A 193 -6.16 -15.42 21.17
N SER A 194 -5.16 -15.20 20.32
CA SER A 194 -3.84 -15.84 20.38
C SER A 194 -2.73 -14.87 20.75
N SER A 195 -1.73 -15.38 21.47
CA SER A 195 -0.48 -14.73 21.85
C SER A 195 0.49 -14.56 20.66
N GLU A 196 -0.01 -14.18 19.48
CA GLU A 196 0.86 -13.90 18.35
C GLU A 196 1.70 -12.64 18.62
N LYS A 197 2.92 -12.62 18.04
CA LYS A 197 3.95 -11.57 18.15
C LYS A 197 3.36 -10.22 18.54
N ASN A 198 3.97 -9.51 19.50
CA ASN A 198 3.68 -8.11 19.81
C ASN A 198 3.82 -7.23 18.55
N ILE A 199 2.80 -7.21 17.69
CA ILE A 199 2.72 -6.37 16.52
C ILE A 199 2.42 -4.97 17.04
N ILE A 200 3.36 -4.06 16.86
CA ILE A 200 3.21 -2.66 17.25
C ILE A 200 2.57 -1.93 16.07
N PRO A 201 1.31 -1.46 16.15
CA PRO A 201 0.58 -0.94 15.00
C PRO A 201 1.28 0.23 14.29
N GLU A 202 1.95 1.10 15.05
CA GLU A 202 2.69 2.25 14.49
C GLU A 202 3.81 1.83 13.53
N GLN A 203 4.39 0.65 13.76
CA GLN A 203 5.52 0.13 12.97
C GLN A 203 5.10 -0.53 11.65
N CYS A 204 3.80 -0.82 11.50
CA CYS A 204 3.26 -1.51 10.35
C CYS A 204 3.07 -0.57 9.16
N ILE A 205 3.28 -1.11 7.95
CA ILE A 205 3.07 -0.38 6.70
C ILE A 205 1.60 -0.34 6.32
N TYR A 206 0.88 -1.44 6.58
CA TYR A 206 -0.56 -1.54 6.35
C TYR A 206 -1.32 -1.65 7.66
N LYS A 207 -2.59 -1.25 7.64
CA LYS A 207 -3.55 -1.48 8.71
C LYS A 207 -4.80 -2.16 8.15
N ILE A 208 -5.33 -3.11 8.90
CA ILE A 208 -6.63 -3.70 8.59
C ILE A 208 -7.71 -2.74 9.10
N ILE A 209 -8.55 -2.28 8.18
CA ILE A 209 -9.75 -1.53 8.49
C ILE A 209 -10.98 -2.39 8.22
N ARG A 210 -11.93 -2.34 9.15
CA ARG A 210 -13.26 -2.87 8.93
C ARG A 210 -14.05 -1.78 8.20
N LYS A 211 -14.42 -2.03 6.95
CA LYS A 211 -15.37 -1.16 6.24
C LYS A 211 -16.77 -1.70 6.47
N GLU A 212 -17.48 -1.02 7.35
CA GLU A 212 -18.93 -1.13 7.44
C GLU A 212 -19.51 -0.35 6.24
N SER A 213 -19.90 -1.06 5.20
CA SER A 213 -21.19 -0.72 4.62
C SER A 213 -22.14 -1.59 5.41
N ASP A 214 -22.89 -0.99 6.33
CA ASP A 214 -23.88 -1.72 7.11
C ASP A 214 -24.91 -2.35 6.17
N TYR A 215 -25.21 -1.65 5.06
CA TYR A 215 -26.26 -2.03 4.14
C TYR A 215 -25.86 -1.83 2.68
N ALA A 216 -26.40 -2.71 1.83
CA ALA A 216 -26.25 -2.66 0.38
C ALA A 216 -27.57 -3.02 -0.31
N PHE A 217 -27.68 -2.68 -1.59
CA PHE A 217 -28.81 -3.08 -2.42
C PHE A 217 -28.43 -4.22 -3.37
N SER A 218 -29.20 -5.29 -3.35
CA SER A 218 -29.16 -6.35 -4.36
C SER A 218 -30.20 -6.05 -5.42
N LEU A 219 -29.75 -5.88 -6.67
CA LEU A 219 -30.58 -5.68 -7.85
C LEU A 219 -30.72 -7.01 -8.57
N SER A 220 -31.92 -7.60 -8.56
CA SER A 220 -32.24 -8.84 -9.26
C SER A 220 -32.86 -8.54 -10.62
N TYR A 221 -32.40 -9.22 -11.66
CA TYR A 221 -32.86 -9.01 -13.03
C TYR A 221 -32.68 -10.27 -13.88
N LYS A 222 -33.37 -10.36 -15.02
CA LYS A 222 -33.10 -11.36 -16.06
C LYS A 222 -32.11 -10.80 -17.06
N ASN A 223 -31.11 -11.60 -17.44
CA ASN A 223 -30.24 -11.25 -18.55
C ASN A 223 -30.95 -11.51 -19.89
N GLN A 224 -30.30 -11.17 -21.01
CA GLN A 224 -30.80 -11.40 -22.37
C GLN A 224 -31.10 -12.88 -22.71
N PHE A 225 -30.63 -13.84 -21.90
CA PHE A 225 -30.88 -15.28 -22.05
C PHE A 225 -32.02 -15.77 -21.13
N GLY A 226 -32.65 -14.87 -20.37
CA GLY A 226 -33.75 -15.20 -19.44
C GLY A 226 -33.28 -15.74 -18.09
N GLU A 227 -31.96 -15.80 -17.84
CA GLU A 227 -31.41 -16.26 -16.56
C GLU A 227 -31.50 -15.16 -15.50
N VAL A 228 -31.85 -15.55 -14.27
CA VAL A 228 -31.92 -14.61 -13.14
C VAL A 228 -30.51 -14.34 -12.63
N CYS A 229 -30.09 -13.09 -12.72
CA CYS A 229 -28.82 -12.58 -12.23
C CYS A 229 -29.05 -11.55 -11.12
N SER A 230 -28.01 -11.29 -10.32
CA SER A 230 -28.04 -10.24 -9.30
C SER A 230 -26.75 -9.42 -9.30
N SER A 231 -26.86 -8.11 -9.20
CA SER A 231 -25.73 -7.19 -9.00
C SER A 231 -25.89 -6.47 -7.65
N SER A 232 -24.78 -6.23 -6.95
CA SER A 232 -24.80 -5.46 -5.69
C SER A 232 -24.38 -4.01 -5.93
N LEU A 233 -25.12 -3.08 -5.35
CA LEU A 233 -24.78 -1.66 -5.29
C LEU A 233 -24.40 -1.30 -3.86
N VAL A 234 -23.20 -0.73 -3.70
CA VAL A 234 -22.62 -0.36 -2.41
C VAL A 234 -22.05 1.04 -2.50
N MET A 235 -22.40 1.90 -1.55
CA MET A 235 -21.82 3.23 -1.42
C MET A 235 -21.59 3.54 0.06
N THR A 236 -20.49 4.24 0.38
CA THR A 236 -20.14 4.60 1.76
C THR A 236 -20.73 5.93 2.22
N ASN A 237 -21.54 6.59 1.38
CA ASN A 237 -22.19 7.85 1.71
C ASN A 237 -23.22 7.63 2.84
N LYS A 238 -23.25 8.56 3.82
CA LYS A 238 -24.15 8.48 4.98
C LYS A 238 -25.63 8.41 4.59
N GLU A 239 -26.09 9.27 3.66
CA GLU A 239 -27.47 9.29 3.18
C GLU A 239 -27.84 7.96 2.49
N PHE A 240 -26.90 7.37 1.74
CA PHE A 240 -27.06 6.04 1.15
C PHE A 240 -27.23 4.95 2.20
N GLN A 241 -26.35 4.94 3.22
CA GLN A 241 -26.39 3.94 4.29
C GLN A 241 -27.66 4.07 5.15
N ASP A 242 -28.08 5.28 5.49
CA ASP A 242 -29.30 5.54 6.26
C ASP A 242 -30.56 5.07 5.50
N TYR A 243 -30.64 5.36 4.20
CA TYR A 243 -31.75 4.90 3.36
C TYR A 243 -31.76 3.37 3.24
N ALA A 244 -30.62 2.75 2.94
CA ALA A 244 -30.49 1.31 2.82
C ALA A 244 -30.86 0.58 4.13
N ALA A 245 -30.46 1.12 5.29
CA ALA A 245 -30.86 0.63 6.62
C ALA A 245 -32.39 0.63 6.79
N SER A 246 -33.05 1.73 6.40
CA SER A 246 -34.50 1.90 6.55
C SER A 246 -35.33 0.93 5.69
N CYS A 247 -34.72 0.42 4.60
CA CYS A 247 -35.33 -0.46 3.62
C CYS A 247 -35.12 -1.95 3.90
N VAL A 248 -34.27 -2.33 4.86
CA VAL A 248 -34.02 -3.75 5.17
C VAL A 248 -35.31 -4.44 5.62
N GLY A 249 -35.60 -5.58 5.00
CA GLY A 249 -36.82 -6.35 5.29
C GLY A 249 -38.11 -5.74 4.75
N LYS A 250 -38.03 -4.63 4.00
CA LYS A 250 -39.17 -3.97 3.34
C LYS A 250 -39.07 -4.09 1.82
N GLY A 251 -40.22 -4.02 1.15
CA GLY A 251 -40.28 -3.84 -0.30
C GLY A 251 -39.83 -2.42 -0.67
N ILE A 252 -39.04 -2.30 -1.74
CA ILE A 252 -38.56 -1.01 -2.25
C ILE A 252 -39.25 -0.74 -3.58
N CYS A 253 -39.84 0.45 -3.72
CA CYS A 253 -40.37 0.91 -5.00
C CYS A 253 -39.21 1.13 -5.98
N THR A 254 -39.26 0.48 -7.15
CA THR A 254 -38.16 0.53 -8.11
C THR A 254 -37.94 1.93 -8.68
N GLU A 255 -39.00 2.71 -8.87
CA GLU A 255 -38.90 4.08 -9.40
C GLU A 255 -38.20 5.01 -8.40
N GLU A 256 -38.65 4.99 -7.14
CA GLU A 256 -38.03 5.76 -6.06
C GLU A 256 -36.56 5.40 -5.83
N PHE A 257 -36.20 4.11 -5.98
CA PHE A 257 -34.82 3.65 -5.88
C PHE A 257 -33.92 4.27 -6.96
N TRP A 258 -34.38 4.35 -8.20
CA TRP A 258 -33.60 4.95 -9.29
C TRP A 258 -33.41 6.45 -9.07
N ASP A 259 -34.47 7.15 -8.63
CA ASP A 259 -34.39 8.56 -8.27
C ASP A 259 -33.39 8.81 -7.13
N PHE A 260 -33.41 7.93 -6.11
CA PHE A 260 -32.47 8.01 -4.99
C PHE A 260 -31.02 7.84 -5.43
N VAL A 261 -30.71 6.78 -6.19
CA VAL A 261 -29.33 6.48 -6.61
C VAL A 261 -28.81 7.52 -7.62
N ALA A 262 -29.69 8.10 -8.44
CA ALA A 262 -29.34 9.14 -9.40
C ALA A 262 -28.77 10.40 -8.76
N LYS A 263 -29.19 10.74 -7.52
CA LYS A 263 -28.64 11.87 -6.75
C LYS A 263 -27.11 11.78 -6.58
N PHE A 264 -26.57 10.57 -6.53
CA PHE A 264 -25.14 10.35 -6.32
C PHE A 264 -24.33 10.22 -7.62
N SER A 265 -24.99 10.09 -8.78
CA SER A 265 -24.30 9.91 -10.07
C SER A 265 -24.20 11.21 -10.88
N GLY A 266 -24.90 12.28 -10.48
CA GLY A 266 -24.99 13.52 -11.24
C GLY A 266 -25.76 13.37 -12.57
N MET A 267 -26.44 12.23 -12.77
CA MET A 267 -27.26 11.93 -13.94
C MET A 267 -28.74 11.92 -13.55
N THR A 268 -29.63 11.98 -14.55
CA THR A 268 -31.05 11.71 -14.33
C THR A 268 -31.28 10.22 -14.04
N ALA A 269 -32.35 9.90 -13.30
CA ALA A 269 -32.73 8.53 -12.98
C ALA A 269 -32.91 7.65 -14.22
N GLU A 270 -33.54 8.20 -15.26
CA GLU A 270 -33.73 7.55 -16.56
C GLU A 270 -32.38 7.14 -17.19
N ASN A 271 -31.42 8.08 -17.24
CA ASN A 271 -30.11 7.83 -17.85
C ASN A 271 -29.29 6.81 -17.04
N PHE A 272 -29.34 6.90 -15.71
CA PHE A 272 -28.65 5.95 -14.84
C PHE A 272 -29.22 4.54 -14.99
N LYS A 273 -30.55 4.41 -14.99
CA LYS A 273 -31.28 3.16 -15.21
C LYS A 273 -30.95 2.56 -16.57
N VAL A 274 -31.05 3.34 -17.65
CA VAL A 274 -30.71 2.88 -19.01
C VAL A 274 -29.25 2.43 -19.11
N GLY A 275 -28.33 3.17 -18.49
CA GLY A 275 -26.92 2.77 -18.40
C GLY A 275 -26.72 1.44 -17.68
N PHE A 276 -27.37 1.25 -16.53
CA PHE A 276 -27.32 -0.01 -15.79
C PHE A 276 -27.88 -1.19 -16.61
N LEU A 277 -29.05 -1.01 -17.22
CA LEU A 277 -29.72 -2.04 -18.02
C LEU A 277 -28.86 -2.45 -19.22
N LYS A 278 -28.27 -1.48 -19.92
CA LYS A 278 -27.41 -1.71 -21.09
C LYS A 278 -26.11 -2.42 -20.71
N ASN A 279 -25.45 -1.97 -19.64
CA ASN A 279 -24.17 -2.53 -19.19
C ASN A 279 -24.31 -3.97 -18.69
N ASN A 280 -25.42 -4.30 -18.04
CA ASN A 280 -25.67 -5.64 -17.50
C ASN A 280 -26.50 -6.53 -18.46
N LYS A 281 -26.75 -6.10 -19.70
CA LYS A 281 -27.54 -6.81 -20.72
C LYS A 281 -28.87 -7.32 -20.15
N VAL A 282 -29.55 -6.45 -19.44
CA VAL A 282 -30.79 -6.76 -18.72
C VAL A 282 -31.96 -6.80 -19.71
N SER A 283 -32.70 -7.91 -19.70
CA SER A 283 -33.96 -8.03 -20.44
C SER A 283 -35.16 -7.61 -19.59
N GLU A 284 -35.13 -7.92 -18.31
CA GLU A 284 -36.23 -7.64 -17.37
C GLU A 284 -35.67 -7.33 -15.98
N PHE A 285 -36.01 -6.17 -15.40
CA PHE A 285 -35.65 -5.89 -14.01
C PHE A 285 -36.69 -6.50 -13.07
N ILE A 286 -36.25 -7.26 -12.07
CA ILE A 286 -37.15 -8.02 -11.20
C ILE A 286 -37.43 -7.25 -9.90
N SER A 287 -36.39 -6.95 -9.13
CA SER A 287 -36.55 -6.30 -7.83
C SER A 287 -35.27 -5.71 -7.31
N VAL A 288 -35.39 -4.81 -6.33
CA VAL A 288 -34.27 -4.36 -5.51
C VAL A 288 -34.55 -4.70 -4.05
N ARG A 289 -33.53 -5.16 -3.33
CA ARG A 289 -33.63 -5.49 -1.90
C ARG A 289 -32.45 -4.91 -1.14
N ALA A 290 -32.74 -4.18 -0.07
CA ALA A 290 -31.72 -3.81 0.90
C ALA A 290 -31.40 -5.01 1.78
N TYR A 291 -30.10 -5.24 2.04
CA TYR A 291 -29.65 -6.28 2.95
C TYR A 291 -28.50 -5.76 3.79
N LYS A 292 -28.39 -6.29 5.02
CA LYS A 292 -27.24 -6.01 5.89
C LYS A 292 -26.02 -6.70 5.29
N MET A 293 -25.01 -5.93 4.91
CA MET A 293 -23.76 -6.50 4.40
C MET A 293 -22.98 -7.10 5.57
N LYS A 294 -22.41 -8.29 5.37
CA LYS A 294 -21.35 -8.77 6.28
C LYS A 294 -20.18 -7.80 6.11
N ALA A 295 -19.68 -7.26 7.22
CA ALA A 295 -18.57 -6.32 7.20
C ALA A 295 -17.40 -6.88 6.39
N THR A 296 -16.84 -6.07 5.49
CA THR A 296 -15.67 -6.50 4.70
C THR A 296 -14.43 -5.85 5.26
N PHE A 297 -13.37 -6.65 5.40
CA PHE A 297 -12.07 -6.15 5.81
C PHE A 297 -11.26 -5.71 4.60
N TRP A 298 -10.47 -4.65 4.79
CA TRP A 298 -9.53 -4.13 3.80
C TRP A 298 -8.19 -3.88 4.48
N ALA A 299 -7.10 -4.12 3.77
CA ALA A 299 -5.80 -3.59 4.15
C ALA A 299 -5.54 -2.33 3.32
N GLU A 300 -5.21 -1.24 4.01
CA GLU A 300 -4.76 0.01 3.39
C GLU A 300 -3.48 0.52 4.07
N LEU A 301 -2.77 1.43 3.41
CA LEU A 301 -1.57 2.02 3.99
C LEU A 301 -1.86 2.67 5.34
N ASN A 302 -0.99 2.41 6.30
CA ASN A 302 -0.97 3.01 7.61
C ASN A 302 -0.29 4.39 7.52
N LYS A 303 -0.96 5.29 6.81
CA LYS A 303 -0.78 6.74 6.85
C LYS A 303 -1.36 7.26 8.16
#